data_AF-A0A3M0XVC4-F1
#
_entry.id   AF-A0A3M0XVC4-F1
#
_cell.length_a   1.000
_cell.length_b   1.000
_cell.length_c   1.000
_cell.angle_alpha   90.00
_cell.angle_beta   90.00
_cell.angle_gamma   90.00
#
_symmetry.space_group_name_H-M   'P 1'
#
loop_
_entity.id
_entity.type
_entity.pdbx_description
1 polymer ?
#
loop_
_entity_poly.entity_id
_entity_poly.type
_entity_poly.pdbx_seq_one_letter_code
_entity_poly.pdbx_strand_id
1 'polypeptide(L)'
;MATTSDDNTAAAQSDAPEREGLISPEEEPLTQPGMNWFVLRVASNKEQSVRDTILRKIEIEGLQHLVGRILVPTEKTRTIKGGRQRITETKLYPGYVFVEMKLDEDGRIPQDVFFLI
;
A
#
# COMPACT_ATOMS: atom_id res chain seq x y z
N MET A 1 -12.38 63.98 -18.79
CA MET A 1 -11.89 64.39 -17.44
C MET A 1 -11.54 63.13 -16.68
N ALA A 2 -10.36 63.11 -16.05
CA ALA A 2 -9.70 62.00 -15.31
C ALA A 2 -9.33 60.79 -16.19
N THR A 3 -8.09 60.34 -16.42
CA THR A 3 -6.76 60.32 -15.75
C THR A 3 -6.70 59.70 -14.36
N THR A 4 -5.81 58.70 -14.26
CA THR A 4 -5.08 58.25 -13.05
C THR A 4 -5.88 57.21 -12.24
N SER A 5 -5.44 55.97 -12.08
CA SER A 5 -4.13 55.48 -11.60
C SER A 5 -3.91 54.05 -12.07
N ASP A 6 -2.75 53.72 -12.65
CA ASP A 6 -1.59 53.13 -11.97
C ASP A 6 -1.87 51.68 -11.54
N ASP A 7 -1.02 50.69 -11.74
CA ASP A 7 0.32 50.58 -12.29
C ASP A 7 0.62 49.08 -12.29
N ASN A 8 1.58 48.69 -13.13
CA ASN A 8 2.44 47.52 -12.96
C ASN A 8 1.92 46.10 -13.28
N THR A 9 2.07 45.79 -14.56
CA THR A 9 2.87 44.66 -15.08
C THR A 9 3.65 43.83 -14.06
N ALA A 10 3.27 42.56 -13.95
CA ALA A 10 4.22 41.45 -13.87
C ALA A 10 3.59 40.23 -14.53
N ALA A 11 3.93 40.04 -15.81
CA ALA A 11 3.73 38.77 -16.48
C ALA A 11 4.62 37.72 -15.81
N ALA A 12 4.00 36.70 -15.25
CA ALA A 12 4.59 35.38 -15.12
C ALA A 12 3.45 34.37 -15.29
N GLN A 13 3.24 33.95 -16.54
CA GLN A 13 2.49 32.74 -16.85
C GLN A 13 3.20 31.58 -16.18
N SER A 14 2.55 30.95 -15.20
CA SER A 14 2.92 29.62 -14.72
C SER A 14 1.84 28.67 -15.16
N ASP A 15 2.12 28.08 -16.32
CA ASP A 15 1.56 26.85 -16.84
C ASP A 15 1.64 25.75 -15.77
N ALA A 16 0.49 25.35 -15.24
CA ALA A 16 0.31 24.11 -14.50
C ALA A 16 -1.15 23.69 -14.72
N PRO A 17 -1.41 22.74 -15.62
CA PRO A 17 -2.77 22.33 -15.91
C PRO A 17 -3.34 21.59 -14.70
N GLU A 18 -4.62 21.84 -14.47
CA GLU A 18 -5.52 21.11 -13.59
C GLU A 18 -5.23 19.61 -13.70
N ARG A 19 -4.71 18.98 -12.64
CA ARG A 19 -4.72 17.51 -12.52
C ARG A 19 -6.07 17.06 -11.97
N GLU A 20 -7.11 17.45 -12.69
CA GLU A 20 -8.37 16.73 -12.75
C GLU A 20 -8.13 15.52 -13.66
N GLY A 21 -8.16 14.29 -13.12
CA GLY A 21 -8.18 13.07 -13.94
C GLY A 21 -7.15 12.00 -13.62
N LEU A 22 -7.22 11.40 -12.43
CA LEU A 22 -6.71 10.03 -12.21
C LEU A 22 -7.73 9.21 -11.41
N ILE A 23 -8.98 9.23 -11.86
CA ILE A 23 -9.91 8.12 -11.62
C ILE A 23 -10.65 7.91 -12.93
N SER A 24 -10.07 7.11 -13.82
CA SER A 24 -10.78 6.59 -14.98
C SER A 24 -11.95 5.74 -14.46
N PRO A 25 -13.16 5.83 -15.04
CA PRO A 25 -14.34 5.06 -14.62
C PRO A 25 -14.23 3.53 -14.83
N GLU A 26 -13.10 3.07 -15.33
CA GLU A 26 -12.65 1.68 -15.36
C GLU A 26 -11.77 1.40 -14.14
N GLU A 27 -12.33 1.64 -12.94
CA GLU A 27 -11.79 1.12 -11.69
C GLU A 27 -11.67 -0.40 -11.82
N GLU A 28 -10.47 -0.88 -12.13
CA GLU A 28 -10.11 -2.26 -11.78
C GLU A 28 -10.45 -2.41 -10.30
N PRO A 29 -11.29 -3.38 -9.92
CA PRO A 29 -11.74 -3.46 -8.55
C PRO A 29 -10.50 -3.64 -7.67
N LEU A 30 -10.35 -2.77 -6.65
CA LEU A 30 -9.22 -2.79 -5.72
C LEU A 30 -8.99 -4.17 -5.09
N THR A 31 -10.05 -4.98 -5.12
CA THR A 31 -10.14 -6.39 -4.76
C THR A 31 -10.49 -7.22 -5.98
N GLN A 32 -9.77 -8.31 -6.23
CA GLN A 32 -10.25 -9.30 -7.19
C GLN A 32 -11.60 -9.86 -6.70
N PRO A 33 -12.61 -10.05 -7.56
CA PRO A 33 -13.91 -10.60 -7.13
C PRO A 33 -13.72 -11.97 -6.46
N GLY A 34 -14.16 -12.09 -5.21
CA GLY A 34 -13.98 -13.26 -4.37
C GLY A 34 -12.73 -13.27 -3.47
N MET A 35 -11.88 -12.23 -3.54
CA MET A 35 -10.75 -12.02 -2.64
C MET A 35 -11.07 -10.93 -1.62
N ASN A 36 -10.85 -11.22 -0.34
CA ASN A 36 -11.09 -10.32 0.77
C ASN A 36 -9.78 -10.00 1.50
N TRP A 37 -9.69 -8.80 2.03
CA TRP A 37 -8.54 -8.36 2.82
C TRP A 37 -8.76 -8.68 4.29
N PHE A 38 -7.74 -9.30 4.90
CA PHE A 38 -7.69 -9.63 6.31
C PHE A 38 -6.48 -8.97 6.95
N VAL A 39 -6.61 -8.72 8.25
CA VAL A 39 -5.57 -8.14 9.07
C VAL A 39 -5.12 -9.17 10.08
N LEU A 40 -3.82 -9.45 10.08
CA LEU A 40 -3.17 -10.37 10.98
C LEU A 40 -2.42 -9.60 12.04
N ARG A 41 -2.70 -9.94 13.30
CA ARG A 41 -1.96 -9.41 14.43
C ARG A 41 -0.76 -10.31 14.70
N VAL A 42 0.44 -9.75 14.61
CA VAL A 42 1.71 -10.45 14.79
C VAL A 42 2.55 -9.75 15.85
N ALA A 43 3.59 -10.44 16.34
CA ALA A 43 4.56 -9.81 17.24
C ALA A 43 5.29 -8.65 16.51
N SER A 44 5.26 -7.46 17.11
CA SER A 44 5.99 -6.30 16.62
C SER A 44 7.48 -6.65 16.52
N ASN A 45 8.10 -6.42 15.35
CA ASN A 45 9.45 -6.87 14.95
C ASN A 45 9.53 -8.12 14.06
N LYS A 46 8.49 -8.97 14.03
CA LYS A 46 8.46 -10.17 13.20
C LYS A 46 7.64 -10.02 11.93
N GLU A 47 7.05 -8.85 11.64
CA GLU A 47 6.12 -8.70 10.51
C GLU A 47 6.73 -9.13 9.17
N GLN A 48 7.98 -8.71 8.92
CA GLN A 48 8.70 -9.06 7.71
C GLN A 48 8.98 -10.56 7.61
N SER A 49 9.45 -11.16 8.71
CA SER A 49 9.71 -12.61 8.77
C SER A 49 8.42 -13.41 8.61
N VAL A 50 7.30 -12.95 9.16
CA VAL A 50 5.99 -13.61 9.02
C VAL A 50 5.54 -13.55 7.57
N ARG A 51 5.62 -12.39 6.90
CA ARG A 51 5.34 -12.26 5.47
C ARG A 51 6.14 -13.28 4.65
N ASP A 52 7.45 -13.34 4.88
CA ASP A 52 8.32 -14.22 4.10
C ASP A 52 8.06 -15.71 4.39
N THR A 53 7.70 -16.04 5.64
CA THR A 53 7.32 -17.40 6.05
C THR A 53 6.00 -17.83 5.41
N ILE A 54 5.00 -16.94 5.40
CA ILE A 54 3.70 -17.18 4.77
C ILE A 54 3.90 -17.37 3.26
N LEU A 55 4.66 -16.48 2.60
CA LEU A 55 4.98 -16.60 1.16
C LEU A 55 5.60 -17.96 0.83
N ARG A 56 6.59 -18.39 1.62
CA ARG A 56 7.25 -19.67 1.43
C ARG A 56 6.31 -20.85 1.63
N LYS A 57 5.44 -20.81 2.64
CA LYS A 57 4.45 -21.87 2.90
C LYS A 57 3.42 -21.95 1.77
N ILE A 58 2.93 -20.82 1.27
CA ILE A 58 2.02 -20.76 0.11
C ILE A 58 2.66 -21.42 -1.11
N GLU A 59 3.96 -21.17 -1.34
CA GLU A 59 4.70 -21.77 -2.45
C GLU A 59 4.85 -23.30 -2.29
N ILE A 60 5.13 -23.78 -1.08
CA ILE A 60 5.27 -25.22 -0.78
C ILE A 60 3.93 -25.96 -0.89
N GLU A 61 2.86 -25.38 -0.37
CA GLU A 61 1.53 -26.00 -0.29
C GLU A 61 0.69 -25.75 -1.56
N GLY A 62 1.17 -24.94 -2.50
CA GLY A 62 0.47 -24.64 -3.76
C GLY A 62 -0.76 -23.74 -3.60
N LEU A 63 -0.84 -22.97 -2.51
CA LEU A 63 -2.01 -22.16 -2.13
C LEU A 63 -2.03 -20.77 -2.76
N GLN A 64 -1.25 -20.53 -3.82
CA GLN A 64 -1.18 -19.25 -4.54
C GLN A 64 -2.54 -18.81 -5.12
N HIS A 65 -3.43 -19.77 -5.31
CA HIS A 65 -4.80 -19.54 -5.78
C HIS A 65 -5.75 -19.05 -4.66
N LEU A 66 -5.39 -19.28 -3.38
CA LEU A 66 -6.14 -18.83 -2.22
C LEU A 66 -5.60 -17.55 -1.61
N VAL A 67 -4.28 -17.32 -1.66
CA VAL A 67 -3.66 -16.11 -1.09
C VAL A 67 -3.05 -15.28 -2.21
N GLY A 68 -3.52 -14.04 -2.34
CA GLY A 68 -3.05 -13.08 -3.33
C GLY A 68 -1.88 -12.24 -2.81
N ARG A 69 -2.20 -11.04 -2.31
CA ARG A 69 -1.21 -10.05 -1.88
C ARG A 69 -0.98 -10.06 -0.37
N ILE A 70 0.29 -9.95 0.03
CA ILE A 70 0.70 -9.80 1.44
C ILE A 70 1.48 -8.50 1.60
N LEU A 71 0.95 -7.59 2.44
CA LEU A 71 1.47 -6.24 2.63
C LEU A 71 1.82 -6.00 4.10
N VAL A 72 3.03 -5.53 4.33
CA VAL A 72 3.51 -5.09 5.65
C VAL A 72 3.53 -3.56 5.64
N PRO A 73 2.88 -2.88 6.61
CA PRO A 73 2.82 -1.43 6.67
C PRO A 73 4.14 -0.83 7.18
N THR A 74 5.15 -0.82 6.32
CA THR A 74 6.45 -0.18 6.55
C THR A 74 6.65 0.99 5.59
N GLU A 75 7.15 2.10 6.11
CA GLU A 75 7.53 3.28 5.34
C GLU A 75 9.05 3.36 5.24
N LYS A 76 9.57 3.52 4.02
CA LYS A 76 11.01 3.65 3.77
C LYS A 76 11.41 5.13 3.88
N THR A 77 11.88 5.55 5.05
CA THR A 77 12.41 6.91 5.24
C THR A 77 13.88 6.97 4.81
N ARG A 78 14.20 7.80 3.80
CA ARG A 78 15.60 8.08 3.42
C ARG A 78 16.10 9.28 4.22
N THR A 79 16.93 9.05 5.23
CA THR A 79 17.55 10.14 6.00
C THR A 79 18.99 10.32 5.55
N ILE A 80 19.34 11.53 5.13
CA ILE A 80 20.72 11.92 4.82
C ILE A 80 21.30 12.54 6.09
N LYS A 81 22.24 11.88 6.76
CA LYS A 81 23.01 12.46 7.88
C LYS A 81 24.50 12.42 7.52
N GLY A 82 25.13 13.59 7.44
CA GLY A 82 26.58 13.72 7.20
C GLY A 82 27.08 13.22 5.85
N GLY A 83 26.26 13.32 4.79
CA GLY A 83 26.65 12.90 3.43
C GLY A 83 26.50 11.41 3.13
N ARG A 84 26.14 10.57 4.12
CA ARG A 84 25.72 9.17 3.88
C ARG A 84 24.20 9.07 3.91
N GLN A 85 23.63 8.54 2.82
CA GLN A 85 22.21 8.21 2.73
C GLN A 85 21.95 6.95 3.56
N ARG A 86 21.19 7.07 4.66
CA ARG A 86 20.72 5.92 5.44
C ARG A 86 19.24 5.69 5.14
N ILE A 87 18.94 4.54 4.54
CA ILE A 87 17.57 4.06 4.37
C ILE A 87 17.16 3.45 5.71
N THR A 88 16.16 4.04 6.37
CA THR A 88 15.58 3.52 7.62
C THR A 88 14.15 3.14 7.32
N GLU A 89 13.79 1.90 7.61
CA GLU A 89 12.41 1.42 7.49
C GLU A 89 11.68 1.72 8.81
N THR A 90 10.79 2.70 8.78
CA THR A 90 9.94 3.08 9.91
C THR A 90 8.62 2.32 9.81
N LYS A 91 8.17 1.70 10.88
CA LYS A 91 6.91 0.92 10.88
C LYS A 91 5.75 1.86 11.19
N LEU A 92 4.77 1.93 10.29
CA LEU A 92 3.56 2.73 10.48
C LEU A 92 2.62 2.06 11.49
N TYR A 93 2.45 0.74 11.37
CA TYR A 93 1.60 -0.06 12.25
C TYR A 93 2.37 -1.30 12.73
N PRO A 94 3.12 -1.20 13.85
CA PRO A 94 3.86 -2.34 14.38
C PRO A 94 2.90 -3.43 14.84
N GLY A 95 3.15 -4.68 14.42
CA GLY A 95 2.37 -5.85 14.76
C GLY A 95 1.18 -6.14 13.83
N TYR A 96 1.12 -5.53 12.65
CA TYR A 96 0.06 -5.78 11.68
C TYR A 96 0.61 -6.23 10.33
N VAL A 97 -0.07 -7.21 9.71
CA VAL A 97 0.17 -7.65 8.33
C VAL A 97 -1.17 -7.74 7.63
N PHE A 98 -1.25 -7.20 6.41
CA PHE A 98 -2.43 -7.28 5.56
C PHE A 98 -2.27 -8.43 4.58
N VAL A 99 -3.30 -9.26 4.46
CA VAL A 99 -3.31 -10.39 3.54
C VAL A 99 -4.61 -10.41 2.77
N GLU A 100 -4.51 -10.44 1.46
CA GLU A 100 -5.61 -10.66 0.53
C GLU A 100 -5.76 -12.16 0.30
N MET A 101 -6.92 -12.73 0.60
CA MET A 101 -7.19 -14.15 0.41
C MET A 101 -8.61 -14.41 -0.07
N LYS A 102 -8.79 -15.54 -0.76
CA LYS A 102 -10.06 -16.04 -1.24
C LYS A 102 -10.80 -16.70 -0.10
N LEU A 103 -12.07 -16.33 0.08
CA LEU A 103 -12.97 -17.03 0.97
C LEU A 103 -13.57 -18.25 0.27
N ASP A 104 -13.89 -19.27 1.06
CA ASP A 104 -14.67 -20.41 0.57
C ASP A 104 -16.13 -19.99 0.27
N GLU A 105 -16.90 -20.83 -0.43
CA GLU A 105 -18.30 -20.55 -0.78
C GLU A 105 -19.18 -20.27 0.45
N ASP A 106 -18.79 -20.81 1.62
CA ASP A 106 -19.42 -20.58 2.92
C ASP A 106 -18.99 -19.28 3.62
N GLY A 107 -18.13 -18.46 3.00
CA GLY A 107 -17.56 -17.24 3.59
C GLY A 107 -16.55 -17.50 4.71
N ARG A 108 -16.08 -18.75 4.86
CA ARG A 108 -15.06 -19.13 5.84
C ARG A 108 -13.67 -19.02 5.25
N ILE A 109 -12.70 -18.69 6.11
CA ILE A 109 -11.28 -18.74 5.75
C ILE A 109 -10.91 -20.22 5.61
N PRO A 110 -10.30 -20.63 4.48
CA PRO A 110 -9.83 -22.01 4.31
C PRO A 110 -8.92 -22.43 5.46
N GLN A 111 -9.13 -23.63 6.01
CA GLN A 111 -8.36 -24.11 7.15
C GLN A 111 -6.86 -24.14 6.86
N ASP A 112 -6.48 -24.53 5.64
CA ASP A 112 -5.08 -24.57 5.19
C ASP A 112 -4.40 -23.20 5.29
N VAL A 113 -5.14 -22.12 4.97
CA VAL A 113 -4.66 -20.74 5.12
C VAL A 113 -4.62 -20.32 6.59
N PHE A 114 -5.60 -20.75 7.39
CA PHE A 114 -5.64 -20.46 8.84
C PHE A 114 -4.49 -21.11 9.62
N PHE A 115 -4.01 -22.29 9.23
CA PHE A 115 -2.85 -22.94 9.86
C PHE A 115 -1.50 -22.39 9.39
N LEU A 116 -1.53 -21.51 8.39
CA LEU A 116 -0.35 -20.93 7.76
C LEU A 116 0.19 -19.71 8.52
N ILE A 117 -0.66 -19.09 9.35
CA ILE A 117 -0.47 -17.83 10.08
C ILE A 117 -0.11 -18.04 11.56
#